data_AF-A0AB34Q3Z8-F1
#
_entry.id   AF-A0AB34Q3Z8-F1
#
_cell.length_a   1.000
_cell.length_b   1.000
_cell.length_c   1.000
_cell.angle_alpha   90.00
_cell.angle_beta   90.00
_cell.angle_gamma   90.00
#
_symmetry.space_group_name_H-M   'P 1'
#
loop_
_entity.id
_entity.type
_entity.pdbx_description
1 polymer ?
#
loop_
_entity_poly.entity_id
_entity_poly.type
_entity_poly.pdbx_seq_one_letter_code
_entity_poly.pdbx_strand_id
1 'polypeptide(L)' 'MIAFALSTVRHKNRERTDLAAHLKAFAKCGGKVEKLGATHLRKSLSRREVNDRRVTEYA' A
#
# COMPACT_ATOMS: atom_id res chain seq x y z
N MET A 1 6.43 -24.77 -14.06
CA MET A 1 5.67 -24.23 -12.91
C MET A 1 6.41 -23.02 -12.35
N ILE A 2 5.87 -21.80 -12.48
CA ILE A 2 6.53 -20.56 -12.01
C ILE A 2 5.91 -20.17 -10.66
N ALA A 3 6.52 -20.64 -9.57
CA ALA A 3 6.03 -20.46 -8.20
C ALA A 3 6.67 -19.26 -7.47
N PHE A 4 7.10 -18.21 -8.18
CA PHE A 4 7.91 -17.14 -7.57
C PHE A 4 7.20 -15.78 -7.44
N ALA A 5 5.99 -15.60 -7.98
CA ALA A 5 5.30 -14.30 -8.01
C ALA A 5 4.11 -14.17 -7.04
N LEU A 6 3.70 -15.25 -6.35
CA LEU A 6 2.51 -15.25 -5.48
C LEU A 6 2.80 -14.93 -4.01
N SER A 7 4.07 -14.96 -3.58
CA SER A 7 4.44 -14.79 -2.16
C SER A 7 4.50 -13.31 -1.74
N THR A 8 4.89 -12.40 -2.63
CA THR A 8 5.12 -10.98 -2.28
C THR A 8 3.83 -10.22 -1.99
N VAL A 9 2.72 -10.57 -2.64
CA VAL A 9 1.41 -9.93 -2.40
C VAL A 9 0.81 -10.38 -1.07
N ARG A 10 0.93 -11.68 -0.73
CA ARG A 10 0.45 -12.22 0.55
C ARG A 10 1.26 -11.69 1.73
N HIS A 11 2.58 -11.57 1.58
CA HIS A 11 3.45 -10.97 2.59
C HIS A 11 3.05 -9.52 2.91
N LYS A 12 2.83 -8.71 1.87
CA LYS A 12 2.41 -7.31 2.01
C LYS A 12 1.03 -7.15 2.67
N ASN A 13 0.12 -8.08 2.43
CA ASN A 13 -1.20 -8.04 3.07
C ASN A 13 -1.14 -8.43 4.55
N ARG A 14 -0.27 -9.38 4.92
CA ARG A 14 -0.02 -9.74 6.33
C ARG A 14 0.58 -8.57 7.11
N GLU A 15 1.59 -7.91 6.56
CA GLU A 15 2.17 -6.71 7.18
C GLU A 15 1.12 -5.60 7.37
N ARG A 16 0.21 -5.42 6.40
CA ARG A 16 -0.90 -4.47 6.50
C ARG A 16 -1.89 -4.83 7.61
N THR A 17 -2.22 -6.11 7.77
CA THR A 17 -3.12 -6.55 8.86
C THR A 17 -2.47 -6.36 10.22
N ASP A 18 -1.17 -6.63 10.34
CA ASP A 18 -0.43 -6.48 11.59
C ASP A 18 -0.33 -4.99 11.97
N LEU A 19 -0.03 -4.11 11.00
CA LEU A 19 -0.06 -2.66 11.20
C LEU A 19 -1.44 -2.16 11.63
N ALA A 20 -2.52 -2.64 11.01
CA ALA A 20 -3.88 -2.26 11.39
C ALA A 20 -4.21 -2.70 12.82
N ALA A 21 -3.76 -3.88 13.25
CA ALA A 21 -3.92 -4.35 14.62
C ALA A 21 -3.17 -3.46 15.63
N HIS A 22 -1.92 -3.09 15.32
CA HIS A 22 -1.14 -2.18 16.16
C HIS A 22 -1.77 -0.79 16.28
N LEU A 23 -2.25 -0.21 15.18
CA LEU A 23 -2.95 1.08 15.20
C LEU A 23 -4.23 1.02 16.03
N LYS A 24 -4.99 -0.09 15.94
CA LYS A 24 -6.20 -0.30 16.75
C LYS A 24 -5.89 -0.42 18.24
N ALA A 25 -4.82 -1.13 18.59
CA ALA A 25 -4.37 -1.25 19.98
C ALA A 25 -3.92 0.11 20.53
N PHE A 26 -3.15 0.88 19.75
CA PHE A 26 -2.71 2.23 20.12
C PHE A 26 -3.89 3.19 20.36
N ALA A 27 -4.89 3.16 19.48
CA ALA A 27 -6.11 3.95 19.64
C ALA A 27 -6.91 3.54 20.89
N LYS A 28 -7.00 2.24 21.21
CA LYS A 28 -7.66 1.75 22.44
C LYS A 28 -6.99 2.28 23.71
N CYS A 29 -5.68 2.49 23.68
CA CYS A 29 -4.92 3.07 24.79
C CYS A 29 -5.00 4.61 24.86
N GLY A 30 -5.84 5.26 24.03
CA GLY A 30 -5.98 6.72 23.99
C GLY A 30 -4.91 7.44 23.16
N GLY A 31 -4.07 6.69 22.43
CA GLY A 31 -3.09 7.25 21.52
C GLY A 31 -3.73 7.94 20.32
N LYS A 32 -3.16 9.07 19.90
CA LYS A 32 -3.60 9.82 18.71
C LYS A 32 -2.57 9.64 17.59
N VAL A 33 -3.06 9.30 16.40
CA VAL A 33 -2.22 9.16 15.20
C VAL A 33 -2.26 10.47 14.44
N GLU A 34 -1.12 11.15 14.33
CA GLU A 34 -0.99 12.37 13.54
C GLU A 34 -0.30 12.09 12.21
N LYS A 35 -0.77 12.75 11.16
CA LYS A 35 -0.18 12.65 9.83
C LYS A 35 0.96 13.68 9.73
N LEU A 36 2.21 13.20 9.84
CA LEU A 36 3.43 14.03 9.85
C LEU A 36 3.75 14.78 8.53
N GLY A 37 2.91 14.67 7.49
CA GLY A 37 3.16 15.39 6.25
C GLY A 37 2.10 15.22 5.17
N ALA A 38 2.12 16.14 4.21
CA ALA A 38 1.25 16.11 3.04
C ALA A 38 1.84 15.30 1.87
N THR A 39 2.98 14.62 2.05
CA THR A 39 3.62 13.84 0.98
C THR A 39 2.60 12.91 0.35
N HIS A 40 2.25 13.21 -0.89
CA HIS A 40 1.26 12.42 -1.63
C HIS A 40 1.86 11.03 -1.78
N LEU A 41 1.25 10.03 -1.14
CA LEU A 41 1.54 8.65 -1.45
C LEU A 41 1.20 8.45 -2.92
N ARG A 42 2.21 8.22 -3.76
CA ARG A 42 1.97 7.82 -5.15
C ARG A 42 1.08 6.59 -5.08
N LYS A 43 -0.11 6.67 -5.69
CA LYS A 43 -0.98 5.51 -5.87
C LYS A 43 -0.12 4.40 -6.48
N SER A 44 -0.09 3.23 -5.85
CA SER A 44 0.57 2.07 -6.43
C SER A 44 -0.22 1.67 -7.66
N LEU A 45 0.15 2.20 -8.82
CA LEU A 45 -0.47 1.85 -10.09
C LEU A 45 -0.12 0.39 -10.40
N SER A 46 -1.12 -0.38 -10.81
CA SER A 46 -0.91 -1.66 -11.47
C SER A 46 -0.17 -1.46 -12.80
N ARG A 47 0.48 -2.51 -13.32
CA ARG A 47 1.20 -2.43 -14.61
C ARG A 47 0.32 -1.91 -15.75
N ARG A 48 -0.98 -2.25 -15.73
CA ARG A 48 -1.97 -1.75 -16.70
C ARG A 48 -2.16 -0.24 -16.56
N GLU A 49 -2.42 0.24 -15.35
CA GLU A 49 -2.60 1.68 -15.10
C GLU A 49 -1.34 2.50 -15.40
N VAL A 50 -0.15 1.92 -15.22
CA VAL A 50 1.13 2.56 -15.64
C VAL A 50 1.20 2.68 -17.16
N ASN A 51 0.82 1.62 -17.89
CA ASN A 51 0.85 1.64 -19.35
C ASN A 51 -0.20 2.60 -19.92
N ASP A 52 -1.42 2.59 -19.39
CA ASP A 52 -2.51 3.47 -19.83
C ASP A 52 -2.13 4.96 -19.62
N ARG A 53 -1.46 5.29 -18.51
CA ARG A 53 -0.92 6.64 -18.27
C ARG A 53 0.17 7.04 -19.24
N ARG A 54 1.09 6.12 -19.58
CA ARG A 54 2.12 6.41 -20.59
C ARG A 54 1.49 6.70 -21.95
N VAL A 55 0.53 5.89 -22.37
CA VAL A 55 -0.13 6.09 -23.67
C VAL A 55 -0.86 7.44 -23.73
N THR A 56 -1.45 7.90 -22.63
CA THR A 56 -2.12 9.21 -22.55
C THR A 56 -1.18 10.40 -22.39
N GLU A 57 0.07 10.20 -21.95
CA GLU A 57 1.07 11.28 -21.80
C GLU A 57 1.86 11.55 -23.10
N TYR A 58 1.82 10.63 -24.07
CA TYR A 58 2.48 10.77 -25.38
C TYR A 58 1.49 10.93 -26.57
N ALA A 59 0.21 11.16 -26.28
CA ALA A 59 -0.82 11.49 -27.27
C ALA A 59 -1.08 13.00 -27.28
#